data_AF-A0A1B7K086-F1
#
_entry.id   AF-A0A1B7K086-F1
#
_cell.length_a   1.000
_cell.length_b   1.000
_cell.length_c   1.000
_cell.angle_alpha   90.00
_cell.angle_beta   90.00
_cell.angle_gamma   90.00
#
_symmetry.space_group_name_H-M   'P 1'
#
loop_
_entity.id
_entity.type
_entity.pdbx_description
1 polymer ?
#
loop_
_entity_poly.entity_id
_entity_poly.type
_entity_poly.pdbx_seq_one_letter_code
_entity_poly.pdbx_strand_id
1 'polypeptide(L)'
;MTLNPRQVIGWKSETKGGKTFLTELRVKEVITVDGNDFGQTKVEQIRHIMPRKVVIYRRNKGANGYEAWVLHEEWQTSRDDIPLVTLYTKRTGFMRGSPPLLNLANLNIKHWQSQSEQDNILHVARVPLLVAY
;
A
#
# COMPACT_ATOMS: atom_id res chain seq x y z
N MET A 1 -11.17 -11.06 3.99
CA MET A 1 -10.62 -9.79 3.48
C MET A 1 -9.19 -10.00 3.07
N THR A 2 -8.85 -9.74 1.81
CA THR A 2 -7.47 -9.76 1.29
C THR A 2 -6.82 -8.40 1.54
N LEU A 3 -5.64 -8.40 2.16
CA LEU A 3 -4.88 -7.19 2.47
C LEU A 3 -3.76 -6.99 1.46
N ASN A 4 -3.70 -5.82 0.82
CA ASN A 4 -2.55 -5.50 -0.02
C ASN A 4 -1.33 -5.22 0.88
N PRO A 5 -0.16 -5.85 0.65
CA PRO A 5 1.03 -5.58 1.44
C PRO A 5 1.42 -4.09 1.54
N ARG A 6 1.12 -3.29 0.51
CA ARG A 6 1.38 -1.84 0.48
C ARG A 6 0.51 -1.04 1.45
N GLN A 7 -0.60 -1.62 1.92
CA GLN A 7 -1.47 -1.02 2.93
C GLN A 7 -0.94 -1.25 4.34
N VAL A 8 -0.04 -2.22 4.56
CA VAL A 8 0.57 -2.45 5.87
C VAL A 8 1.63 -1.37 6.10
N ILE A 9 1.38 -0.48 7.05
CA ILE A 9 2.28 0.64 7.38
C ILE A 9 3.23 0.31 8.52
N GLY A 10 2.95 -0.74 9.29
CA GLY A 10 3.84 -1.19 10.34
C GLY A 10 3.30 -2.40 11.09
N TRP A 11 4.20 -3.15 11.69
CA TRP A 11 3.88 -4.27 12.57
C TRP A 11 4.93 -4.41 13.67
N LYS A 12 4.54 -5.00 14.79
CA LYS A 12 5.46 -5.49 15.82
C LYS A 12 5.25 -6.98 16.00
N SER A 13 6.33 -7.66 16.34
CA SER A 13 6.33 -9.10 16.57
C SER A 13 7.15 -9.46 17.78
N GLU A 14 6.74 -10.51 18.47
CA GLU A 14 7.43 -11.07 19.62
C GLU A 14 7.67 -12.57 19.38
N THR A 15 8.83 -13.08 19.79
CA THR A 15 9.13 -14.52 19.70
C THR A 15 8.93 -15.16 21.06
N LYS A 16 7.96 -16.08 21.17
CA LYS A 16 7.72 -16.89 22.37
C LYS A 16 7.81 -18.37 22.01
N GLY A 17 8.65 -19.12 22.72
CA GLY A 17 8.83 -20.57 22.50
C GLY A 17 9.26 -20.92 21.06
N GLY A 18 10.12 -20.10 20.44
CA GLY A 18 10.62 -20.33 19.07
C GLY A 18 9.63 -19.99 17.95
N LYS A 19 8.40 -19.59 18.26
CA LYS A 19 7.42 -19.09 17.28
C LYS A 19 7.31 -17.56 17.38
N THR A 20 7.33 -16.90 16.22
CA THR A 20 7.15 -15.44 16.13
C THR A 20 5.68 -15.11 15.92
N PHE A 21 5.11 -14.31 16.82
CA PHE A 21 3.72 -13.87 16.81
C PHE A 21 3.64 -12.36 16.57
N LEU A 22 2.57 -11.92 15.92
CA LEU A 22 2.27 -10.50 15.76
C LEU A 22 1.61 -9.95 17.03
N THR A 23 2.15 -8.84 17.54
CA THR A 23 1.63 -8.15 18.72
C THR A 23 0.95 -6.83 18.37
N GLU A 24 1.35 -6.20 17.27
CA GLU A 24 0.68 -5.03 16.70
C GLU A 24 0.69 -5.13 15.18
N LEU A 25 -0.41 -4.74 14.54
CA LEU A 25 -0.51 -4.58 13.09
C LEU A 25 -1.22 -3.27 12.77
N ARG A 26 -0.64 -2.46 11.88
CA ARG A 26 -1.21 -1.20 11.43
C ARG A 26 -1.40 -1.24 9.92
N VAL A 27 -2.64 -1.00 9.50
CA VAL A 27 -3.06 -1.03 8.10
C VAL A 27 -3.66 0.33 7.75
N LYS A 28 -3.15 0.96 6.68
CA LYS A 28 -3.73 2.15 6.07
C LYS A 28 -4.73 1.74 5.01
N GLU A 29 -5.97 2.13 5.21
CA GLU A 29 -7.09 1.86 4.31
C GLU A 29 -7.62 3.18 3.74
N VAL A 30 -8.20 3.11 2.54
CA VAL A 30 -8.94 4.22 1.95
C VAL A 30 -10.35 3.70 1.74
N ILE A 31 -11.30 4.32 2.42
CA ILE A 31 -12.72 3.98 2.29
C ILE A 31 -13.44 5.08 1.53
N THR A 32 -14.44 4.70 0.77
CA THR A 32 -15.37 5.66 0.16
C THR A 32 -16.55 5.81 1.09
N VAL A 33 -16.85 7.03 1.50
CA VAL A 33 -18.02 7.38 2.31
C VAL A 33 -18.97 8.19 1.44
N ASP A 34 -20.24 7.82 1.45
CA ASP A 34 -21.29 8.53 0.72
C ASP A 34 -21.57 9.88 1.39
N GLY A 35 -21.55 10.95 0.58
CA GLY A 35 -21.91 12.30 0.99
C GLY A 35 -23.38 12.61 0.70
N ASN A 36 -23.89 13.69 1.32
CA ASN A 36 -25.31 14.05 1.27
C ASN A 36 -25.85 14.36 -0.15
N ASP A 37 -25.00 14.76 -1.11
CA ASP A 37 -25.41 15.19 -2.46
C ASP A 37 -24.84 14.30 -3.58
N PHE A 38 -25.00 12.97 -3.48
CA PHE A 38 -24.49 11.99 -4.46
C PHE A 38 -22.95 11.97 -4.64
N GLY A 39 -22.23 12.75 -3.84
CA GLY A 39 -20.76 12.82 -3.86
C GLY A 39 -20.13 11.68 -3.06
N GLN A 40 -19.15 11.00 -3.65
CA GLN A 40 -18.33 10.01 -2.95
C GLN A 40 -17.05 10.66 -2.46
N THR A 41 -16.80 10.62 -1.15
CA THR A 41 -15.56 11.15 -0.58
C THR A 41 -14.65 9.99 -0.16
N LYS A 42 -13.42 10.00 -0.67
CA LYS A 42 -12.38 9.07 -0.23
C LYS A 42 -11.78 9.57 1.07
N VAL A 43 -11.88 8.75 2.11
CA VAL A 43 -11.34 9.05 3.43
C VAL A 43 -10.29 8.03 3.80
N GLU A 44 -9.13 8.52 4.24
CA GLU A 44 -8.07 7.66 4.76
C GLU A 44 -8.38 7.26 6.21
N GLN A 45 -8.18 5.98 6.52
CA GLN A 45 -8.25 5.46 7.87
C GLN A 45 -7.06 4.55 8.19
N ILE A 46 -6.65 4.51 9.44
CA ILE A 46 -5.64 3.59 9.96
C ILE A 46 -6.35 2.63 10.90
N ARG A 47 -6.30 1.35 10.54
CA ARG A 47 -6.73 0.25 11.40
C ARG A 47 -5.54 -0.26 12.19
N HIS A 48 -5.61 -0.12 13.51
CA HIS A 48 -4.65 -0.65 14.45
C HIS A 48 -5.24 -1.90 15.13
N ILE A 49 -4.63 -3.05 14.87
CA ILE A 49 -5.06 -4.35 15.38
C ILE A 49 -4.05 -4.82 16.41
N MET A 50 -4.55 -5.08 17.61
CA MET A 50 -3.84 -5.66 18.74
C MET A 50 -4.57 -6.93 19.18
N PRO A 51 -3.90 -7.86 19.86
CA PRO A 51 -4.58 -8.90 20.61
C PRO A 51 -5.71 -8.32 21.43
N ARG A 52 -6.92 -8.90 21.30
CA ARG A 52 -8.14 -8.50 22.00
C ARG A 52 -8.67 -7.08 21.72
N LYS A 53 -8.03 -6.25 20.91
CA LYS A 53 -8.49 -4.87 20.66
C LYS A 53 -8.23 -4.41 19.23
N VAL A 54 -9.24 -3.79 18.62
CA VAL A 54 -9.11 -3.12 17.32
C VAL A 54 -9.52 -1.67 17.47
N VAL A 55 -8.72 -0.79 16.88
CA VAL A 55 -8.91 0.67 16.91
C VAL A 55 -8.82 1.20 15.48
N ILE A 56 -9.76 2.03 15.08
CA ILE A 56 -9.77 2.71 13.78
C ILE A 56 -9.61 4.21 14.01
N TYR A 57 -8.57 4.78 13.43
CA TYR A 57 -8.37 6.21 13.33
C TYR A 57 -8.76 6.69 11.94
N ARG A 58 -9.63 7.69 11.85
CA ARG A 58 -10.04 8.29 10.57
C ARG A 58 -9.42 9.67 10.44
N ARG A 59 -8.90 9.98 9.25
CA ARG A 59 -8.40 11.32 8.93
C ARG A 59 -9.62 12.23 8.76
N ASN A 60 -9.73 13.25 9.61
CA ASN A 60 -10.78 14.25 9.51
C ASN A 60 -10.17 15.60 9.12
N LYS A 61 -10.84 16.33 8.24
CA LYS A 61 -10.50 17.72 7.92
C LYS A 61 -11.21 18.60 8.95
N GLY A 62 -10.48 19.10 9.94
CA GLY A 62 -11.05 20.03 10.91
C GLY A 62 -11.50 21.33 10.24
N ALA A 63 -12.44 22.04 10.86
CA ALA A 63 -12.99 23.30 10.33
C ALA A 63 -11.93 24.38 10.04
N ASN A 64 -10.74 24.27 10.64
CA ASN A 64 -9.63 25.22 10.48
C ASN A 64 -8.60 24.77 9.43
N GLY A 65 -8.90 23.77 8.60
CA GLY A 65 -7.98 23.27 7.56
C GLY A 65 -6.87 22.33 8.05
N TYR A 66 -6.76 22.10 9.36
CA TYR A 66 -5.82 21.12 9.92
C TYR A 66 -6.38 19.70 9.78
N GLU A 67 -5.56 18.80 9.22
CA GLU A 67 -5.86 17.39 9.10
C GLU A 67 -5.37 16.65 10.35
N ALA A 68 -6.30 16.07 11.09
CA ALA A 68 -6.01 15.31 12.31
C ALA A 68 -6.53 13.87 12.19
N TRP A 69 -5.80 12.94 12.82
CA TRP A 69 -6.25 11.57 13.00
C TRP A 69 -7.13 11.51 14.24
N VAL A 70 -8.41 11.22 14.04
CA VAL A 70 -9.39 11.14 15.14
C VAL A 70 -9.81 9.69 15.32
N LEU A 71 -9.98 9.26 16.57
CA LEU A 71 -10.55 7.96 16.88
C LEU A 71 -11.98 7.90 16.30
N HIS A 72 -12.22 6.95 15.40
CA HIS A 72 -13.52 6.76 14.78
C HIS A 72 -14.29 5.61 15.42
N GLU A 73 -13.60 4.49 15.63
CA GLU A 73 -14.22 3.28 16.16
C GLU A 73 -13.20 2.50 16.99
N GLU A 74 -13.64 1.91 18.09
CA GLU A 74 -12.86 0.99 18.89
C GLU A 74 -13.76 -0.14 19.37
N TRP A 75 -13.28 -1.37 19.28
CA TRP A 75 -13.95 -2.52 19.86
C TRP A 75 -12.96 -3.56 20.37
N GLN A 76 -13.44 -4.38 21.31
CA GLN A 76 -12.71 -5.51 21.84
C GLN A 76 -13.02 -6.77 21.01
N THR A 77 -12.01 -7.62 20.85
CA THR A 77 -12.11 -8.92 20.18
C THR A 77 -11.87 -10.03 21.20
N SER A 78 -12.53 -11.17 21.03
CA SER A 78 -12.32 -12.35 21.87
C SER A 78 -11.02 -13.10 21.55
N ARG A 79 -10.33 -12.78 20.45
CA ARG A 79 -9.08 -13.42 20.05
C ARG A 79 -7.88 -12.82 20.76
N ASP A 80 -7.05 -13.70 21.29
CA ASP A 80 -5.75 -13.36 21.90
C ASP A 80 -4.61 -13.25 20.88
N ASP A 81 -4.90 -13.50 19.59
CA ASP A 81 -3.95 -13.43 18.48
C ASP A 81 -4.45 -12.52 17.35
N ILE A 82 -3.52 -12.02 16.52
CA ILE A 82 -3.85 -11.30 15.29
C ILE A 82 -3.99 -12.33 14.16
N PRO A 83 -5.20 -12.55 13.59
CA PRO A 83 -5.45 -13.61 12.62
C PRO A 83 -5.00 -13.20 11.21
N LEU A 84 -3.73 -12.84 11.05
CA LEU A 84 -3.13 -12.52 9.75
C LEU A 84 -2.34 -13.72 9.21
N VAL A 85 -2.81 -14.28 8.11
CA VAL A 85 -2.06 -15.30 7.36
C VAL A 85 -1.29 -14.60 6.24
N THR A 86 0.03 -14.72 6.26
CA THR A 86 0.90 -14.15 5.22
C THR A 86 1.28 -15.20 4.19
N LEU A 87 0.99 -14.90 2.92
CA LEU A 87 1.48 -15.68 1.80
C LEU A 87 2.87 -15.14 1.40
N TYR A 88 3.90 -15.95 1.56
CA TYR A 88 5.25 -15.62 1.11
C TYR A 88 5.54 -16.30 -0.22
N THR A 89 5.98 -15.52 -1.20
CA THR A 89 6.50 -16.04 -2.48
C THR A 89 7.98 -16.37 -2.38
N LYS A 90 8.79 -15.44 -1.86
CA LYS A 90 10.20 -15.62 -1.52
C LYS A 90 10.47 -14.95 -0.17
N ARG A 91 10.35 -15.70 0.92
CA ARG A 91 10.49 -15.20 2.29
C ARG A 91 11.92 -14.72 2.54
N THR A 92 12.09 -13.42 2.78
CA THR A 92 13.38 -12.82 3.16
C THR A 92 13.44 -12.51 4.66
N GLY A 93 12.29 -12.51 5.34
CA GLY A 93 12.18 -12.32 6.79
C GLY A 93 10.74 -12.50 7.26
N PHE A 94 10.48 -12.27 8.55
CA PHE A 94 9.10 -12.22 9.06
C PHE A 94 8.37 -11.01 8.47
N MET A 95 7.19 -11.22 7.88
CA MET A 95 6.38 -10.20 7.19
C MET A 95 7.11 -9.53 6.00
N ARG A 96 8.19 -10.14 5.49
CA ARG A 96 8.97 -9.62 4.36
C ARG A 96 9.20 -10.69 3.31
N GLY A 97 8.96 -10.33 2.07
CA GLY A 97 9.24 -11.19 0.93
C GLY A 97 9.44 -10.39 -0.34
N SER A 98 10.10 -10.98 -1.33
CA SER A 98 10.28 -10.38 -2.65
C SER A 98 9.15 -10.83 -3.59
N PRO A 99 8.53 -9.91 -4.35
CA PRO A 99 7.53 -10.27 -5.34
C PRO A 99 8.15 -11.20 -6.40
N PRO A 100 7.52 -12.35 -6.73
CA PRO A 100 8.14 -13.37 -7.56
C PRO A 100 8.31 -12.91 -9.01
N LEU A 101 7.43 -12.02 -9.48
CA LEU A 101 7.42 -11.46 -10.83
C LEU A 101 8.11 -10.09 -10.94
N LEU A 102 8.83 -9.65 -9.89
CA LEU A 102 9.50 -8.34 -9.91
C LEU A 102 10.50 -8.23 -11.07
N ASN A 103 11.26 -9.29 -11.32
CA ASN A 103 12.21 -9.33 -12.43
C ASN A 103 11.50 -9.26 -13.80
N LEU A 104 10.36 -9.94 -13.94
CA LEU A 104 9.56 -9.88 -15.17
C LEU A 104 8.97 -8.49 -15.39
N ALA A 105 8.45 -7.85 -14.34
CA ALA A 105 7.94 -6.49 -14.41
C ALA A 105 9.05 -5.50 -14.81
N ASN A 106 10.26 -5.64 -14.25
CA ASN A 106 11.41 -4.82 -14.62
C ASN A 106 11.84 -5.04 -16.08
N LEU A 107 11.79 -6.27 -16.57
CA LEU A 107 12.04 -6.57 -17.99
C LEU A 107 11.01 -5.89 -18.89
N ASN A 108 9.74 -5.91 -18.52
CA ASN A 108 8.70 -5.21 -19.28
C ASN A 108 8.92 -3.70 -19.31
N ILE A 109 9.26 -3.07 -18.18
CA ILE A 109 9.57 -1.63 -18.15
C ILE A 109 10.74 -1.31 -19.07
N LYS A 110 11.83 -2.08 -18.98
CA LYS A 110 13.01 -1.90 -19.84
C LYS A 110 12.67 -2.05 -21.32
N HIS A 111 11.84 -3.04 -21.67
CA HIS A 111 11.37 -3.25 -23.04
C HIS A 111 10.65 -2.01 -23.58
N TRP A 112 9.69 -1.46 -22.83
CA TRP A 112 8.95 -0.27 -23.25
C TRP A 112 9.82 0.99 -23.31
N GLN A 113 10.76 1.15 -22.36
CA GLN A 113 11.72 2.26 -22.40
C GLN A 113 12.61 2.20 -23.64
N SER A 114 13.17 1.01 -23.95
CA SER A 114 14.02 0.82 -25.12
C SER A 114 13.26 1.05 -26.42
N GLN A 115 12.03 0.54 -26.54
CA GLN A 115 11.19 0.78 -27.71
C GLN A 115 10.88 2.28 -27.87
N SER A 116 10.52 2.97 -26.79
CA SER A 116 10.24 4.41 -26.82
C SER A 116 11.46 5.25 -27.20
N GLU A 117 12.66 4.90 -26.73
CA GLU A 117 13.90 5.57 -27.10
C GLU A 117 14.22 5.35 -28.59
N GLN A 118 14.03 4.14 -29.10
CA GLN A 118 14.18 3.83 -30.53
C GLN A 118 13.22 4.65 -31.38
N ASP A 119 11.94 4.71 -31.00
CA ASP A 119 10.93 5.47 -31.72
C ASP A 119 11.25 6.97 -31.69
N ASN A 120 11.74 7.50 -30.57
CA ASN A 120 12.17 8.89 -30.45
C ASN A 120 13.38 9.21 -31.32
N ILE A 121 14.43 8.38 -31.30
CA ILE A 121 15.61 8.54 -32.17
C ILE A 121 15.20 8.50 -33.64
N LEU A 122 14.34 7.53 -34.00
CA LEU A 122 13.84 7.39 -35.35
C LEU A 122 13.02 8.60 -35.78
N HIS A 123 12.18 9.13 -34.89
CA HIS A 123 11.42 10.35 -35.14
C HIS A 123 12.33 11.56 -35.36
N VAL A 124 13.33 11.77 -34.50
CA VAL A 124 14.30 12.88 -34.63
C VAL A 124 15.12 12.74 -35.92
N ALA A 125 15.63 11.54 -36.21
CA ALA A 125 16.42 11.28 -37.43
C ALA A 125 15.61 11.42 -38.72
N ARG A 126 14.28 11.30 -38.66
CA ARG A 126 13.36 11.47 -39.80
C ARG A 126 12.99 12.94 -40.07
N VAL A 127 13.41 13.89 -39.24
CA VAL A 127 13.24 15.33 -39.54
C VAL A 127 14.29 15.73 -40.58
N PRO A 128 13.92 16.11 -41.80
CA PRO A 128 14.88 16.53 -42.82
C PRO A 128 15.58 17.83 -42.38
N LEU A 129 16.92 17.84 -42.45
CA LEU A 129 17.72 19.05 -42.26
C LEU A 129 17.65 19.90 -43.53
N LEU A 130 17.12 21.11 -43.42
CA LEU A 130 17.20 22.14 -44.46
C LEU A 130 18.67 22.60 -44.58
N VAL A 131 19.38 22.05 -45.57
CA VAL A 131 20.70 22.58 -45.98
C VAL A 131 20.43 23.68 -47.00
N ALA A 132 20.63 24.94 -46.60
CA ALA A 132 20.69 26.08 -47.50
C ALA A 132 22.12 26.17 -48.08
N TYR A 133 22.24 26.12 -49.41
CA TYR A 133 23.47 26.40 -50.16
C TYR A 133 23.50 27.87 -50.57
#